data_AF-A0A962YEB8-F1
#
_entry.id   AF-A0A962YEB8-F1
#
_cell.length_a   1.000
_cell.length_b   1.000
_cell.length_c   1.000
_cell.angle_alpha   90.00
_cell.angle_beta   90.00
_cell.angle_gamma   90.00
#
_symmetry.space_group_name_H-M   'P 1'
#
loop_
_entity.id
_entity.type
_entity.pdbx_description
1 polymer ?
#
loop_
_entity_poly.entity_id
_entity_poly.type
_entity_poly.pdbx_seq_one_letter_code
_entity_poly.pdbx_strand_id
1 'polypeptide(L)'
;GLLAGCTQLQYYDQLLAGQYQLMQQRRPLAEVSADPATSDALRERLALARQLRDFASQHLRLPDNNSYRNYADLGRPYAVYNVFAAPELSLESYHWCYPIIGCASYRGYFDRALAEQEAQRLRQAGYDVYIANIPAYSTLGWFDDPLLNTFIHWPVGLMAELIFHELAHQRLYIDNDTAFNEAFAT
;
A
#
# COMPACT_ATOMS: atom_id res chain seq x y z
N GLY A 1 14.90 -4.22 27.08
CA GLY A 1 14.88 -2.88 27.68
C GLY A 1 15.12 -1.80 26.65
N LEU A 2 16.37 -1.61 26.18
CA LEU A 2 16.74 -0.55 25.23
C LEU A 2 16.59 -0.92 23.74
N LEU A 3 16.86 -2.18 23.38
CA LEU A 3 16.81 -2.65 21.99
C LEU A 3 15.40 -2.58 21.36
N ALA A 4 14.35 -2.85 22.15
CA ALA A 4 12.97 -2.75 21.69
C ALA A 4 12.53 -1.30 21.42
N GLY A 5 13.14 -0.31 22.10
CA GLY A 5 12.88 1.10 21.83
C GLY A 5 13.54 1.58 20.54
N CYS A 6 14.77 1.14 20.27
CA CYS A 6 15.48 1.48 19.04
C CYS A 6 14.82 0.86 17.80
N THR A 7 14.33 -0.37 17.88
CA THR A 7 13.65 -1.01 16.74
C THR A 7 12.30 -0.36 16.42
N GLN A 8 11.59 0.13 17.43
CA GLN A 8 10.36 0.90 17.22
C GLN A 8 10.64 2.27 16.60
N LEU A 9 11.65 3.00 17.08
CA LEU A 9 12.05 4.27 16.47
C LEU A 9 12.47 4.09 15.01
N GLN A 10 13.35 3.12 14.72
CA GLN A 10 13.78 2.81 13.37
C GLN A 10 12.60 2.44 12.44
N TYR A 11 11.60 1.75 12.98
CA TYR A 11 10.40 1.42 12.23
C TYR A 11 9.56 2.64 11.86
N TYR A 12 9.35 3.57 12.78
CA TYR A 12 8.58 4.78 12.47
C TYR A 12 9.38 5.75 11.59
N ASP A 13 10.70 5.84 11.77
CA ASP A 13 11.58 6.64 10.92
C ASP A 13 11.52 6.17 9.46
N GLN A 14 11.58 4.86 9.20
CA GLN A 14 11.46 4.35 7.83
C GLN A 14 10.05 4.55 7.24
N LEU A 15 8.98 4.50 8.05
CA LEU A 15 7.64 4.82 7.59
C LEU A 15 7.54 6.28 7.13
N LEU A 16 8.05 7.21 7.94
CA LEU A 16 8.05 8.64 7.61
C LEU A 16 8.90 8.92 6.38
N ALA A 17 10.11 8.36 6.30
CA ALA A 17 11.00 8.56 5.16
C ALA A 17 10.41 7.99 3.86
N GLY A 18 9.87 6.77 3.91
CA GLY A 18 9.25 6.13 2.75
C GLY A 18 7.98 6.85 2.28
N GLN A 19 7.12 7.26 3.21
CA GLN A 19 5.93 8.04 2.88
C GLN A 19 6.29 9.39 2.28
N TYR A 20 7.27 10.09 2.86
CA TYR A 20 7.75 11.36 2.33
C TYR A 20 8.29 11.20 0.90
N GLN A 21 9.14 10.19 0.65
CA GLN A 21 9.68 9.92 -0.68
C GLN A 21 8.59 9.66 -1.71
N LEU A 22 7.60 8.83 -1.38
CA LEU A 22 6.46 8.54 -2.23
C LEU A 22 5.67 9.81 -2.56
N MET A 23 5.35 10.61 -1.53
CA MET A 23 4.58 11.84 -1.70
C MET A 23 5.34 12.94 -2.45
N GLN A 24 6.66 12.97 -2.37
CA GLN A 24 7.50 13.93 -3.09
C GLN A 24 7.59 13.61 -4.59
N GLN A 25 7.48 12.33 -4.97
CA GLN A 25 7.59 11.90 -6.37
C GLN A 25 6.28 12.06 -7.17
N ARG A 26 5.16 12.36 -6.50
CA ARG A 26 3.85 12.44 -7.15
C ARG A 26 3.78 13.66 -8.07
N ARG A 27 3.32 13.44 -9.29
CA ARG A 27 3.02 14.46 -10.30
C ARG A 27 1.55 14.34 -10.75
N PRO A 28 0.82 15.44 -10.98
CA PRO A 28 -0.54 15.38 -11.50
C PRO A 28 -0.63 14.58 -12.82
N LEU A 29 -1.68 13.79 -12.99
CA LEU A 29 -1.83 12.96 -14.20
C LEU A 29 -1.82 13.77 -15.49
N ALA A 30 -2.41 14.97 -15.46
CA ALA A 30 -2.42 15.88 -16.61
C ALA A 30 -1.00 16.34 -16.98
N GLU A 31 -0.15 16.61 -15.98
CA GLU A 31 1.23 17.02 -16.20
C GLU A 31 2.04 15.88 -16.80
N VAL A 32 1.96 14.69 -16.21
CA VAL A 32 2.69 13.50 -16.69
C VAL A 32 2.23 13.13 -18.10
N SER A 33 0.93 13.26 -18.39
CA SER A 33 0.38 12.94 -19.71
C SER A 33 0.81 13.95 -20.79
N ALA A 34 0.99 15.22 -20.42
CA ALA A 34 1.44 16.28 -21.33
C ALA A 34 2.97 16.29 -21.54
N ASP A 35 3.72 15.63 -20.67
CA ASP A 35 5.18 15.55 -20.73
C ASP A 35 5.64 14.80 -22.01
N PRO A 36 6.43 15.44 -22.90
CA PRO A 36 6.93 14.80 -24.11
C PRO A 36 7.81 13.56 -23.85
N ALA A 37 8.42 13.47 -22.66
CA ALA A 37 9.25 12.33 -22.27
C ALA A 37 8.43 11.11 -21.83
N THR A 38 7.14 11.28 -21.51
CA THR A 38 6.25 10.17 -21.17
C THR A 38 6.03 9.29 -22.40
N SER A 39 6.09 7.96 -22.23
CA SER A 39 5.82 7.03 -23.32
C SER A 39 4.32 6.97 -23.64
N ASP A 40 3.98 6.66 -24.90
CA ASP A 40 2.58 6.51 -25.30
C ASP A 40 1.87 5.39 -24.52
N ALA A 41 2.58 4.30 -24.24
CA ALA A 41 2.08 3.22 -23.40
C ALA A 41 1.71 3.71 -21.99
N LEU A 42 2.53 4.56 -21.36
CA LEU A 42 2.20 5.12 -20.05
C LEU A 42 1.01 6.09 -20.16
N ARG A 43 0.98 6.98 -21.17
CA ARG A 43 -0.16 7.89 -21.40
C ARG A 43 -1.49 7.14 -21.48
N GLU A 44 -1.54 6.06 -22.26
CA GLU A 44 -2.73 5.21 -22.39
C GLU A 44 -3.15 4.60 -21.06
N ARG A 45 -2.20 4.09 -20.28
CA ARG A 45 -2.49 3.50 -18.97
C ARG A 45 -2.98 4.54 -17.96
N LEU A 46 -2.40 5.74 -17.92
CA LEU A 46 -2.87 6.83 -17.06
C LEU A 46 -4.29 7.29 -17.45
N ALA A 47 -4.58 7.38 -18.75
CA ALA A 47 -5.91 7.72 -19.24
C ALA A 47 -6.95 6.66 -18.85
N LEU A 48 -6.60 5.38 -18.96
CA LEU A 48 -7.45 4.27 -18.51
C LEU A 48 -7.66 4.28 -17.00
N ALA A 49 -6.60 4.44 -16.20
CA ALA A 49 -6.71 4.51 -14.74
C ALA A 49 -7.61 5.68 -14.29
N ARG A 50 -7.56 6.83 -14.98
CA ARG A 50 -8.49 7.94 -14.76
C ARG A 50 -9.95 7.52 -15.00
N GLN A 51 -10.23 6.82 -16.10
CA GLN A 51 -11.58 6.31 -16.39
C GLN A 51 -12.07 5.32 -15.33
N LEU A 52 -11.20 4.41 -14.88
CA LEU A 52 -11.52 3.46 -13.81
C LEU A 52 -11.85 4.18 -12.51
N ARG A 53 -11.02 5.16 -12.10
CA ARG A 53 -11.32 5.99 -10.94
C ARG A 53 -12.69 6.66 -11.11
N ASP A 54 -12.94 7.32 -12.23
CA ASP A 54 -14.22 8.02 -12.46
C ASP A 54 -15.41 7.05 -12.37
N PHE A 55 -15.26 5.84 -12.91
CA PHE A 55 -16.25 4.77 -12.80
C PHE A 55 -16.49 4.33 -11.34
N ALA A 56 -15.43 4.18 -10.54
CA ALA A 56 -15.52 3.82 -9.13
C ALA A 56 -16.44 4.78 -8.36
N SER A 57 -16.25 6.08 -8.54
CA SER A 57 -17.07 7.08 -7.85
C SER A 57 -18.49 7.18 -8.43
N GLN A 58 -18.62 7.20 -9.76
CA GLN A 58 -19.90 7.46 -10.43
C GLN A 58 -20.85 6.25 -10.44
N HIS A 59 -20.32 5.03 -10.44
CA HIS A 59 -21.12 3.81 -10.59
C HIS A 59 -21.03 2.88 -9.39
N LEU A 60 -19.88 2.79 -8.72
CA LEU A 60 -19.71 1.94 -7.53
C LEU A 60 -19.98 2.68 -6.21
N ARG A 61 -20.24 3.99 -6.26
CA ARG A 61 -20.46 4.86 -5.09
C ARG A 61 -19.28 4.85 -4.12
N LEU A 62 -18.07 4.58 -4.64
CA LEU A 62 -16.82 4.73 -3.91
C LEU A 62 -16.45 6.22 -3.79
N PRO A 63 -15.52 6.60 -2.89
CA PRO A 63 -15.22 8.00 -2.61
C PRO A 63 -14.80 8.79 -3.86
N ASP A 64 -15.21 10.06 -3.91
CA ASP A 64 -14.82 11.02 -4.94
C ASP A 64 -13.76 12.00 -4.39
N ASN A 65 -12.60 11.46 -4.02
CA ASN A 65 -11.47 12.22 -3.43
C ASN A 65 -10.27 12.31 -4.38
N ASN A 66 -9.14 12.84 -3.93
CA ASN A 66 -7.99 13.05 -4.81
C ASN A 66 -7.06 11.81 -4.96
N SER A 67 -7.39 10.69 -4.32
CA SER A 67 -6.68 9.41 -4.53
C SER A 67 -6.71 9.00 -6.01
N TYR A 68 -5.58 8.48 -6.49
CA TYR A 68 -5.33 8.07 -7.88
C TYR A 68 -5.47 9.17 -8.93
N ARG A 69 -5.40 10.45 -8.52
CA ARG A 69 -5.35 11.63 -9.43
C ARG A 69 -3.93 12.13 -9.71
N ASN A 70 -2.92 11.51 -9.10
CA ASN A 70 -1.50 11.75 -9.32
C ASN A 70 -0.80 10.44 -9.73
N TYR A 71 0.38 10.55 -10.32
CA TYR A 71 1.25 9.42 -10.63
C TYR A 71 2.62 9.61 -9.97
N ALA A 72 3.17 8.54 -9.40
CA ALA A 72 4.54 8.50 -8.89
C ALA A 72 5.28 7.29 -9.47
N ASP A 73 6.44 7.54 -10.07
CA ASP A 73 7.36 6.47 -10.50
C ASP A 73 8.40 6.24 -9.40
N LEU A 74 8.25 5.14 -8.68
CA LEU A 74 9.12 4.79 -7.57
C LEU A 74 10.48 4.24 -8.04
N GLY A 75 10.62 3.91 -9.34
CA GLY A 75 11.83 3.28 -9.87
C GLY A 75 12.11 1.88 -9.29
N ARG A 76 11.11 1.25 -8.68
CA ARG A 76 11.19 -0.07 -8.04
C ARG A 76 9.91 -0.88 -8.28
N PRO A 77 9.97 -2.23 -8.15
CA PRO A 77 8.83 -3.08 -8.50
C PRO A 77 7.69 -3.11 -7.48
N TYR A 78 7.93 -2.70 -6.23
CA TYR A 78 6.95 -2.78 -5.15
C TYR A 78 6.92 -1.50 -4.30
N ALA A 79 5.74 -1.14 -3.79
CA ALA A 79 5.58 0.03 -2.94
C ALA A 79 6.10 -0.24 -1.53
N VAL A 80 5.70 -1.37 -0.95
CA VAL A 80 6.06 -1.82 0.40
C VAL A 80 6.23 -3.34 0.46
N TYR A 81 6.85 -3.80 1.55
CA TYR A 81 7.03 -5.20 1.92
C TYR A 81 6.26 -5.46 3.21
N ASN A 82 5.23 -6.32 3.16
CA ASN A 82 4.45 -6.66 4.34
C ASN A 82 4.99 -7.95 4.97
N VAL A 83 5.32 -7.87 6.25
CA VAL A 83 5.67 -9.03 7.07
C VAL A 83 4.39 -9.56 7.73
N PHE A 84 4.14 -10.85 7.54
CA PHE A 84 3.09 -11.63 8.20
C PHE A 84 3.74 -12.70 9.07
N ALA A 85 3.16 -13.00 10.22
CA ALA A 85 3.64 -14.07 11.07
C ALA A 85 2.48 -14.81 11.75
N ALA A 86 2.67 -16.09 12.08
CA ALA A 86 1.75 -16.89 12.88
C ALA A 86 2.57 -17.88 13.74
N PRO A 87 2.07 -18.32 14.92
CA PRO A 87 2.69 -19.42 15.64
C PRO A 87 2.74 -20.68 14.76
N GLU A 88 3.75 -21.53 14.98
CA GLU A 88 3.87 -22.80 14.26
C GLU A 88 2.57 -23.61 14.37
N LEU A 89 2.08 -24.13 13.25
CA LEU A 89 0.84 -24.91 13.13
C LEU A 89 -0.45 -24.14 13.53
N SER A 90 -0.43 -22.81 13.46
CA SER A 90 -1.60 -21.96 13.71
C SER A 90 -2.01 -21.17 12.47
N LEU A 91 -3.31 -20.88 12.35
CA LEU A 91 -3.85 -19.90 11.41
C LEU A 91 -4.10 -18.54 12.07
N GLU A 92 -3.85 -18.42 13.38
CA GLU A 92 -3.98 -17.16 14.11
C GLU A 92 -2.80 -16.25 13.77
N SER A 93 -3.10 -15.09 13.21
CA SER A 93 -2.07 -14.11 12.83
C SER A 93 -1.44 -13.47 14.07
N TYR A 94 -0.14 -13.22 13.98
CA TYR A 94 0.55 -12.26 14.83
C TYR A 94 0.02 -10.86 14.53
N HIS A 95 -0.21 -10.07 15.58
CA HIS A 95 -0.76 -8.73 15.45
C HIS A 95 0.27 -7.68 15.84
N TRP A 96 0.35 -6.62 15.05
CA TRP A 96 1.04 -5.39 15.40
C TRP A 96 0.01 -4.30 15.64
N CYS A 97 0.13 -3.59 16.76
CA CYS A 97 -0.80 -2.52 17.13
C CYS A 97 -0.16 -1.15 16.92
N TYR A 98 -0.91 -0.28 16.25
CA TYR A 98 -0.53 1.08 15.89
C TYR A 98 -1.42 2.07 16.64
N PRO A 99 -0.92 3.27 17.00
CA PRO A 99 -1.70 4.24 17.76
C PRO A 99 -2.97 4.74 17.07
N ILE A 100 -3.01 4.70 15.74
CA ILE A 100 -4.04 5.36 14.92
C ILE A 100 -5.00 4.36 14.27
N ILE A 101 -4.48 3.29 13.65
CA ILE A 101 -5.27 2.35 12.83
C ILE A 101 -5.62 1.04 13.58
N GLY A 102 -5.36 1.00 14.89
CA GLY A 102 -5.54 -0.22 15.70
C GLY A 102 -4.51 -1.30 15.38
N CYS A 103 -4.89 -2.56 15.54
CA CYS A 103 -4.04 -3.71 15.29
C CYS A 103 -4.29 -4.30 13.89
N ALA A 104 -3.20 -4.67 13.21
CA ALA A 104 -3.24 -5.34 11.91
C ALA A 104 -2.49 -6.67 11.96
N SER A 105 -2.92 -7.60 11.10
CA SER A 105 -2.28 -8.92 10.92
C SER A 105 -0.98 -8.88 10.10
N TYR A 106 -0.50 -7.67 9.77
CA TYR A 106 0.74 -7.45 9.04
C TYR A 106 1.47 -6.19 9.51
N ARG A 107 2.76 -6.12 9.15
CA ARG A 107 3.59 -4.93 9.31
C ARG A 107 4.27 -4.55 8.01
N GLY A 108 3.95 -3.37 7.50
CA GLY A 108 4.50 -2.84 6.26
C GLY A 108 5.82 -2.11 6.43
N TYR A 109 6.73 -2.32 5.47
CA TYR A 109 8.06 -1.72 5.40
C TYR A 109 8.32 -1.15 4.01
N PHE A 110 8.84 0.07 3.92
CA PHE A 110 9.36 0.61 2.66
C PHE A 110 10.76 0.09 2.33
N ASP A 111 11.54 -0.26 3.36
CA ASP A 111 12.87 -0.86 3.24
C ASP A 111 12.79 -2.39 3.39
N ARG A 112 13.17 -3.11 2.34
CA ARG A 112 13.20 -4.57 2.32
C ARG A 112 14.13 -5.18 3.37
N ALA A 113 15.28 -4.57 3.63
CA ALA A 113 16.24 -5.09 4.60
C ALA A 113 15.67 -5.05 6.02
N LEU A 114 14.88 -4.02 6.34
CA LEU A 114 14.16 -3.93 7.61
C LEU A 114 13.03 -4.96 7.73
N ALA A 115 12.32 -5.23 6.63
CA ALA A 115 11.33 -6.32 6.59
C ALA A 115 12.00 -7.69 6.82
N GLU A 116 13.15 -7.94 6.19
CA GLU A 116 13.92 -9.18 6.36
C GLU A 116 14.48 -9.31 7.79
N GLN A 117 14.92 -8.21 8.39
CA GLN A 117 15.37 -8.18 9.79
C GLN A 117 14.24 -8.53 10.77
N GLU A 118 13.05 -7.92 10.61
CA GLU A 118 11.90 -8.26 11.45
C GLU A 118 11.47 -9.71 11.24
N ALA A 119 11.46 -10.17 9.99
CA ALA A 119 11.12 -11.55 9.69
C ALA A 119 12.08 -12.53 10.35
N GLN A 120 13.38 -12.23 10.33
CA GLN A 120 14.38 -13.05 11.00
C GLN A 120 14.20 -13.06 12.53
N ARG A 121 13.88 -11.90 13.12
CA ARG A 121 13.59 -11.80 14.56
C ARG A 121 12.40 -12.67 14.96
N LEU A 122 11.33 -12.69 14.16
CA LEU A 122 10.13 -13.48 14.42
C LEU A 122 10.38 -14.98 14.22
N ARG A 123 11.12 -15.37 13.19
CA ARG A 123 11.55 -16.77 13.00
C ARG A 123 12.37 -17.28 14.17
N GLN A 124 13.31 -16.47 14.68
CA GLN A 124 14.09 -16.80 15.89
C GLN A 124 13.22 -16.93 17.15
N ALA A 125 12.05 -16.30 17.16
CA ALA A 125 11.07 -16.42 18.23
C ALA A 125 10.08 -17.58 18.02
N GLY A 126 10.26 -18.42 16.98
CA GLY A 126 9.45 -19.61 16.73
C GLY A 126 8.18 -19.37 15.89
N TYR A 127 8.08 -18.25 15.18
CA TYR A 127 6.96 -17.98 14.28
C TYR A 127 7.25 -18.46 12.85
N ASP A 128 6.19 -18.91 12.16
CA ASP A 128 6.16 -19.01 10.71
C ASP A 128 5.98 -17.61 10.13
N VAL A 129 6.85 -17.22 9.19
CA VAL A 129 6.92 -15.83 8.70
C VAL A 129 6.96 -15.76 7.19
N TYR A 130 6.08 -14.94 6.62
CA TYR A 130 5.99 -14.64 5.20
C TYR A 130 6.23 -13.14 4.94
N ILE A 131 6.96 -12.83 3.86
CA ILE A 131 7.13 -11.46 3.37
C ILE A 131 6.43 -11.36 2.02
N ALA A 132 5.38 -10.54 1.95
CA ALA A 132 4.67 -10.24 0.71
C ALA A 132 5.24 -8.97 0.07
N ASN A 133 5.42 -9.01 -1.24
CA ASN A 133 5.76 -7.84 -2.04
C ASN A 133 4.46 -7.13 -2.44
N ILE A 134 4.18 -5.95 -1.87
CA ILE A 134 2.92 -5.26 -2.10
C ILE A 134 3.11 -4.15 -3.15
N PRO A 135 2.31 -4.16 -4.23
CA PRO A 135 2.44 -3.21 -5.33
C PRO A 135 1.80 -1.85 -5.01
N ALA A 136 0.72 -1.81 -4.25
CA ALA A 136 0.10 -0.57 -3.78
C ALA A 136 0.47 -0.29 -2.32
N TYR A 137 0.39 0.99 -1.94
CA TYR A 137 0.40 1.40 -0.55
C TYR A 137 -0.76 2.37 -0.37
N SER A 138 -1.70 1.99 0.49
CA SER A 138 -2.86 2.79 0.80
C SER A 138 -2.75 3.34 2.21
N THR A 139 -3.07 4.61 2.34
CA THR A 139 -3.09 5.31 3.62
C THR A 139 -4.50 5.38 4.20
N LEU A 140 -5.42 4.53 3.72
CA LEU A 140 -6.82 4.48 4.13
C LEU A 140 -7.52 5.86 4.01
N GLY A 141 -7.04 6.71 3.08
CA GLY A 141 -7.60 8.02 2.81
C GLY A 141 -7.04 9.16 3.66
N TRP A 142 -6.01 8.90 4.47
CA TRP A 142 -5.26 9.94 5.18
C TRP A 142 -4.43 10.81 4.21
N PHE A 143 -4.04 10.23 3.07
CA PHE A 143 -3.40 10.92 1.97
C PHE A 143 -4.05 10.57 0.63
N ASP A 144 -3.79 11.42 -0.36
CA ASP A 144 -4.20 11.19 -1.74
C ASP A 144 -3.20 10.24 -2.42
N ASP A 145 -3.40 8.94 -2.20
CA ASP A 145 -2.50 7.89 -2.68
C ASP A 145 -2.37 7.93 -4.21
N PRO A 146 -1.16 8.01 -4.80
CA PRO A 146 -0.99 8.13 -6.24
C PRO A 146 -1.12 6.78 -6.96
N LEU A 147 -1.31 6.82 -8.29
CA LEU A 147 -1.02 5.69 -9.16
C LEU A 147 0.49 5.45 -9.18
N LEU A 148 0.91 4.18 -9.15
CA LEU A 148 2.32 3.81 -9.04
C LEU A 148 2.80 3.01 -10.26
N ASN A 149 4.07 3.18 -10.62
CA ASN A 149 4.73 2.37 -11.65
C ASN A 149 4.66 0.85 -11.38
N THR A 150 4.48 0.46 -10.12
CA THR A 150 4.42 -0.92 -9.62
C THR A 150 3.21 -1.72 -10.11
N PHE A 151 2.10 -1.05 -10.44
CA PHE A 151 0.87 -1.70 -10.93
C PHE A 151 0.25 -1.07 -12.18
N ILE A 152 0.68 0.13 -12.61
CA ILE A 152 0.04 0.85 -13.72
C ILE A 152 0.03 0.07 -15.06
N HIS A 153 0.96 -0.88 -15.23
CA HIS A 153 1.07 -1.70 -16.43
C HIS A 153 0.40 -3.08 -16.32
N TRP A 154 -0.27 -3.37 -15.21
CA TRP A 154 -0.97 -4.64 -15.01
C TRP A 154 -2.11 -4.85 -16.02
N PRO A 155 -2.60 -6.09 -16.17
CA PRO A 155 -3.86 -6.34 -16.85
C PRO A 155 -4.98 -5.43 -16.32
N VAL A 156 -5.81 -4.91 -17.22
CA VAL A 156 -6.82 -3.88 -16.90
C VAL A 156 -7.74 -4.30 -15.75
N GLY A 157 -8.18 -5.56 -15.73
CA GLY A 157 -9.03 -6.10 -14.66
C GLY A 157 -8.36 -6.03 -13.29
N LEU A 158 -7.08 -6.44 -13.19
CA LEU A 158 -6.33 -6.42 -11.92
C LEU A 158 -6.01 -4.98 -11.46
N MET A 159 -5.74 -4.08 -12.41
CA MET A 159 -5.57 -2.66 -12.08
C MET A 159 -6.87 -2.04 -11.57
N ALA A 160 -8.01 -2.38 -12.18
CA ALA A 160 -9.32 -1.92 -11.74
C ALA A 160 -9.67 -2.46 -10.35
N GLU A 161 -9.51 -3.77 -10.15
CA GLU A 161 -9.70 -4.44 -8.87
C GLU A 161 -8.90 -3.77 -7.77
N LEU A 162 -7.60 -3.53 -7.99
CA LEU A 162 -6.74 -2.86 -7.02
C LEU A 162 -7.20 -1.42 -6.71
N ILE A 163 -7.49 -0.61 -7.72
CA ILE A 163 -7.97 0.77 -7.50
C ILE A 163 -9.29 0.77 -6.71
N PHE A 164 -10.20 -0.15 -7.01
CA PHE A 164 -11.50 -0.22 -6.34
C PHE A 164 -11.39 -0.73 -4.91
N HIS A 165 -10.56 -1.75 -4.69
CA HIS A 165 -10.24 -2.30 -3.38
C HIS A 165 -9.73 -1.22 -2.44
N GLU A 166 -8.74 -0.46 -2.88
CA GLU A 166 -8.15 0.58 -2.04
C GLU A 166 -9.10 1.77 -1.81
N LEU A 167 -9.92 2.14 -2.80
CA LEU A 167 -10.98 3.13 -2.60
C LEU A 167 -12.09 2.62 -1.67
N ALA A 168 -12.34 1.32 -1.60
CA ALA A 168 -13.28 0.72 -0.66
C ALA A 168 -12.77 0.84 0.77
N HIS A 169 -11.48 0.61 1.04
CA HIS A 169 -10.87 0.89 2.34
C HIS A 169 -11.07 2.35 2.78
N GLN A 170 -11.02 3.31 1.84
CA GLN A 170 -11.29 4.73 2.13
C GLN A 170 -12.77 5.02 2.40
N ARG A 171 -13.68 4.12 2.01
CA ARG A 171 -15.12 4.24 2.24
C ARG A 171 -15.54 3.69 3.60
N LEU A 172 -14.94 2.59 4.02
CA LEU A 172 -15.20 1.92 5.29
C LEU A 172 -13.95 1.14 5.71
N TYR A 173 -13.52 1.41 6.94
CA TYR A 173 -12.47 0.66 7.62
C TYR A 173 -12.87 0.51 9.09
N ILE A 174 -12.77 -0.70 9.62
CA ILE A 174 -13.06 -1.02 11.02
C ILE A 174 -11.77 -1.36 11.74
N ASP A 175 -11.47 -0.60 12.80
CA ASP A 175 -10.29 -0.83 13.63
C ASP A 175 -10.27 -2.26 14.20
N ASN A 176 -9.11 -2.90 14.15
CA ASN A 176 -8.87 -4.26 14.65
C ASN A 176 -9.63 -5.38 13.92
N ASP A 177 -10.18 -5.15 12.73
CA ASP A 177 -10.87 -6.18 11.94
C ASP A 177 -10.32 -6.29 10.50
N THR A 178 -9.07 -6.73 10.38
CA THR A 178 -8.43 -6.92 9.07
C THR A 178 -9.24 -7.87 8.17
N ALA A 179 -9.81 -8.95 8.73
CA ALA A 179 -10.58 -9.91 7.94
C ALA A 179 -11.81 -9.27 7.30
N PHE A 180 -12.57 -8.47 8.06
CA PHE A 180 -13.69 -7.71 7.52
C PHE A 180 -13.24 -6.70 6.47
N ASN A 181 -12.19 -5.92 6.75
CA ASN A 181 -11.75 -4.85 5.86
C ASN A 181 -11.33 -5.40 4.48
N GLU A 182 -10.55 -6.48 4.44
CA GLU A 182 -10.14 -7.11 3.18
C GLU A 182 -11.33 -7.74 2.44
N ALA A 183 -12.28 -8.35 3.17
CA ALA A 183 -13.47 -8.96 2.59
C ALA A 183 -14.46 -7.92 2.04
N PHE A 184 -14.57 -6.75 2.66
CA PHE A 184 -15.39 -5.65 2.17
C PHE A 184 -14.85 -5.04 0.88
N ALA A 185 -13.52 -5.02 0.73
CA ALA A 185 -12.83 -4.42 -0.40
C ALA A 185 -12.69 -5.36 -1.63
N THR A 186 -13.22 -6.59 -1.57
CA THR A 186 -13.15 -7.60 -2.64
C THR A 186 -14.54 -7.91 -3.21
#